data_AF-A0A094DDD2-F1
#
_entry.id   AF-A0A094DDD2-F1
#
_cell.length_a   1.000
_cell.length_b   1.000
_cell.length_c   1.000
_cell.angle_alpha   90.00
_cell.angle_beta   90.00
_cell.angle_gamma   90.00
#
_symmetry.space_group_name_H-M   'P 1'
#
loop_
_entity.id
_entity.type
_entity.pdbx_description
1 polymer ?
#
loop_
_entity_poly.entity_id
_entity_poly.type
_entity_poly.pdbx_seq_one_letter_code
_entity_poly.pdbx_strand_id
1 'polypeptide(L)'
;MQGIAEGSEVPPEDIIILNARYDLARVTNDFLPSKCGALAEEQANECTRAVFVKENTTGGDVVCAQNWDMSARLWLNDTIIYLEVHPDPSEHKPSMFLLAEAGQLGRSGMNSFGMAVTANSLMSTDDYVPISHTTRTGLVAIDNFPRHVSNNLTVASADTTGFGMCLEITPDRVYKLCSDV
;
A
#
# COMPACT_ATOMS: atom_id res chain seq x y z
N MET A 1 8.58 -11.62 4.29
CA MET A 1 9.70 -10.69 4.55
C MET A 1 11.00 -11.45 4.78
N GLN A 2 11.07 -12.45 5.66
CA GLN A 2 12.30 -13.25 5.88
C GLN A 2 12.93 -13.79 4.59
N GLY A 3 12.16 -14.44 3.71
CA GLY A 3 12.70 -14.96 2.45
C GLY A 3 13.19 -13.88 1.46
N ILE A 4 12.62 -12.67 1.52
CA ILE A 4 13.13 -11.52 0.73
C ILE A 4 14.51 -11.13 1.28
N ALA A 5 14.62 -11.00 2.61
CA ALA A 5 15.86 -10.61 3.28
C ALA A 5 17.01 -11.60 3.00
N GLU A 6 16.71 -12.90 3.09
CA GLU A 6 17.66 -13.97 2.76
C GLU A 6 18.06 -13.93 1.29
N GLY A 7 17.10 -13.80 0.37
CA GLY A 7 17.36 -13.76 -1.06
C GLY A 7 18.12 -12.51 -1.52
N SER A 8 18.01 -11.40 -0.79
CA SER A 8 18.72 -10.15 -1.08
C SER A 8 20.00 -9.96 -0.26
N GLU A 9 20.34 -10.91 0.63
CA GLU A 9 21.49 -10.83 1.54
C GLU A 9 21.52 -9.56 2.41
N VAL A 10 20.36 -9.11 2.87
CA VAL A 10 20.23 -7.95 3.77
C VAL A 10 19.63 -8.36 5.12
N PRO A 11 19.87 -7.59 6.20
CA PRO A 11 19.21 -7.82 7.48
C PRO A 11 17.67 -7.77 7.34
N PRO A 12 16.91 -8.66 8.01
CA PRO A 12 15.43 -8.63 7.99
C PRO A 12 14.83 -7.28 8.38
N GLU A 13 15.53 -6.53 9.25
CA GLU A 13 15.14 -5.20 9.70
C GLU A 13 15.03 -4.20 8.54
N ASP A 14 15.90 -4.31 7.52
CA ASP A 14 15.87 -3.41 6.35
C ASP A 14 14.62 -3.66 5.50
N ILE A 15 14.23 -4.93 5.35
CA ILE A 15 12.99 -5.31 4.65
C ILE A 15 11.76 -4.86 5.45
N ILE A 16 11.78 -4.98 6.78
CA ILE A 16 10.69 -4.51 7.64
C ILE A 16 10.55 -2.99 7.52
N ILE A 17 11.65 -2.24 7.62
CA ILE A 17 11.64 -0.78 7.47
C ILE A 17 11.09 -0.36 6.11
N LEU A 18 11.47 -1.05 5.03
CA LEU A 18 10.95 -0.77 3.69
C LEU A 18 9.44 -1.00 3.58
N ASN A 19 8.91 -2.06 4.20
CA ASN A 19 7.47 -2.36 4.20
C ASN A 19 6.68 -1.49 5.20
N ALA A 20 7.34 -0.94 6.21
CA ALA A 20 6.80 0.02 7.17
C ALA A 20 7.01 1.49 6.76
N ARG A 21 7.57 1.75 5.58
CA ARG A 21 7.99 3.12 5.20
C ARG A 21 6.82 4.10 5.19
N TYR A 22 5.64 3.65 4.80
CA TYR A 22 4.43 4.49 4.78
C TYR A 22 4.07 4.98 6.19
N ASP A 23 4.13 4.10 7.18
CA ASP A 23 3.93 4.39 8.60
C ASP A 23 5.03 5.32 9.14
N LEU A 24 6.29 5.04 8.79
CA LEU A 24 7.46 5.81 9.22
C LEU A 24 7.52 7.22 8.62
N ALA A 25 7.05 7.43 7.40
CA ALA A 25 7.01 8.74 6.76
C ALA A 25 6.12 9.75 7.53
N ARG A 26 5.22 9.26 8.40
CA ARG A 26 4.35 10.11 9.24
C ARG A 26 5.00 10.54 10.57
N VAL A 27 6.16 9.97 10.90
CA VAL A 27 6.90 10.23 12.15
C VAL A 27 7.58 11.60 12.18
N THR A 28 7.71 12.27 11.04
CA THR A 28 8.70 13.33 10.87
C THR A 28 8.24 14.75 11.21
N ASN A 29 6.99 14.97 11.63
CA ASN A 29 6.48 16.33 11.84
C ASN A 29 6.83 16.97 13.21
N ASP A 30 7.10 16.19 14.27
CA ASP A 30 7.28 16.77 15.61
C ASP A 30 8.73 16.87 16.11
N PHE A 31 9.70 16.17 15.48
CA PHE A 31 11.06 16.04 16.02
C PHE A 31 12.20 16.38 15.04
N LEU A 32 11.92 16.59 13.75
CA LEU A 32 12.94 16.97 12.77
C LEU A 32 12.78 18.43 12.38
N PRO A 33 13.84 19.26 12.50
CA PRO A 33 13.78 20.63 12.00
C PRO A 33 13.44 20.59 10.51
N SER A 34 12.48 21.43 10.13
CA SER A 34 11.86 21.63 8.81
C SER A 34 12.81 22.01 7.66
N LYS A 35 14.11 21.69 7.76
CA LYS A 35 15.19 22.05 6.84
C LYS A 35 15.81 20.87 6.08
N CYS A 36 15.34 19.64 6.26
CA CYS A 36 15.78 18.51 5.45
C CYS A 36 14.88 18.43 4.20
N GLY A 37 15.32 18.99 3.07
CA GLY A 37 14.57 19.05 1.81
C GLY A 37 14.07 17.70 1.26
N ALA A 38 14.62 16.57 1.72
CA ALA A 38 14.12 15.24 1.41
C ALA A 38 12.71 14.94 1.98
N LEU A 39 12.31 15.60 3.08
CA LEU A 39 10.99 15.43 3.70
C LEU A 39 9.89 16.19 2.95
N ALA A 40 10.25 17.27 2.25
CA ALA A 40 9.31 18.06 1.45
C ALA A 40 8.87 17.31 0.18
N GLU A 41 9.73 16.46 -0.40
CA GLU A 41 9.37 15.61 -1.54
C GLU A 41 8.38 14.51 -1.16
N GLU A 42 8.47 13.91 0.04
CA GLU A 42 7.51 12.88 0.46
C GLU A 42 6.14 13.46 0.86
N GLN A 43 6.07 14.74 1.25
CA GLN A 43 4.81 15.45 1.48
C GLN A 43 4.01 15.73 0.19
N ALA A 44 4.60 15.56 -0.99
CA ALA A 44 3.97 15.81 -2.29
C ALA A 44 3.46 14.55 -3.01
N ASN A 45 3.49 13.38 -2.35
CA ASN A 45 3.07 12.12 -2.96
C ASN A 45 1.53 11.99 -2.95
N GLU A 46 0.90 12.52 -4.00
CA GLU A 46 -0.52 12.33 -4.26
C GLU A 46 -0.74 11.09 -5.12
N CYS A 47 -1.90 10.47 -5.04
CA CYS A 47 -2.27 9.37 -5.93
C CYS A 47 -3.72 9.58 -6.31
N THR A 48 -4.06 9.24 -7.55
CA THR A 48 -5.42 9.25 -8.09
C THR A 48 -5.78 7.83 -8.51
N ARG A 49 -7.02 7.45 -8.24
CA ARG A 49 -7.54 6.14 -8.57
C ARG A 49 -8.98 6.22 -9.02
N ALA A 50 -9.41 5.24 -9.80
CA ALA A 50 -10.77 5.09 -10.25
C ALA A 50 -11.14 3.60 -10.33
N VAL A 51 -12.41 3.30 -10.08
CA VAL A 51 -13.00 1.99 -10.38
C VAL A 51 -14.21 2.22 -11.26
N PHE A 52 -14.27 1.46 -12.36
CA PHE A 52 -15.40 1.40 -13.27
C PHE A 52 -16.01 0.01 -13.13
N VAL A 53 -17.25 -0.04 -12.63
CA VAL A 53 -18.03 -1.27 -12.51
C VAL A 53 -18.57 -1.72 -13.88
N LYS A 54 -19.09 -2.94 -13.95
CA LYS A 54 -19.43 -3.61 -15.22
C LYS A 54 -20.42 -2.81 -16.06
N GLU A 55 -21.38 -2.16 -15.42
CA GLU A 55 -22.44 -1.34 -16.03
C GLU A 55 -21.88 -0.08 -16.68
N ASN A 56 -20.68 0.34 -16.27
CA ASN A 56 -19.99 1.54 -16.70
C ASN A 56 -18.88 1.27 -17.72
N THR A 57 -18.72 0.01 -18.18
CA THR A 57 -17.74 -0.36 -19.21
C THR A 57 -18.43 -1.01 -20.41
N THR A 58 -17.90 -0.79 -21.62
CA THR A 58 -18.48 -1.34 -22.86
C THR A 58 -18.34 -2.86 -22.96
N GLY A 59 -17.36 -3.45 -22.28
CA GLY A 59 -17.08 -4.89 -22.28
C GLY A 59 -17.74 -5.67 -21.14
N GLY A 60 -18.35 -4.99 -20.16
CA GLY A 60 -18.84 -5.63 -18.93
C GLY A 60 -17.70 -6.08 -17.99
N ASP A 61 -16.51 -5.53 -18.17
CA ASP A 61 -15.35 -5.74 -17.30
C ASP A 61 -15.38 -4.77 -16.12
N VAL A 62 -14.75 -5.15 -15.01
CA VAL A 62 -14.45 -4.23 -13.91
C VAL A 62 -13.03 -3.70 -14.09
N VAL A 63 -12.89 -2.39 -14.18
CA VAL A 63 -11.59 -1.73 -14.40
C VAL A 63 -11.19 -0.99 -13.13
N CYS A 64 -10.04 -1.36 -12.57
CA CYS A 64 -9.40 -0.63 -11.48
C CYS A 64 -8.15 0.08 -12.03
N ALA A 65 -8.11 1.40 -11.91
CA ALA A 65 -7.04 2.24 -12.43
C ALA A 65 -6.44 3.09 -11.32
N GLN A 66 -5.14 3.32 -11.41
CA GLN A 66 -4.40 4.16 -10.46
C GLN A 66 -3.17 4.77 -11.15
N ASN A 67 -2.94 6.08 -10.97
CA ASN A 67 -1.59 6.63 -11.08
C ASN A 67 -0.91 6.57 -9.71
N TRP A 68 0.40 6.44 -9.72
CA TRP A 68 1.20 6.38 -8.50
C TRP A 68 2.27 7.46 -8.56
N ASP A 69 2.00 8.58 -7.91
CA ASP A 69 2.95 9.68 -7.84
C ASP A 69 3.80 9.48 -6.57
N MET A 70 5.09 9.23 -6.79
CA MET A 70 6.09 8.97 -5.76
C MET A 70 7.39 9.66 -6.09
N SER A 71 8.32 9.67 -5.13
CA SER A 71 9.67 10.17 -5.31
C SER A 71 10.31 9.63 -6.60
N ALA A 72 10.83 10.54 -7.42
CA ALA A 72 11.53 10.22 -8.67
C ALA A 72 12.71 9.26 -8.47
N ARG A 73 13.22 9.13 -7.24
CA ARG A 73 14.22 8.14 -6.85
C ARG A 73 13.82 6.72 -7.23
N LEU A 74 12.53 6.37 -7.14
CA LEU A 74 12.07 5.01 -7.46
C LEU A 74 12.30 4.67 -8.92
N TRP A 75 12.09 5.64 -9.81
CA TRP A 75 12.35 5.53 -11.25
C TRP A 75 13.85 5.63 -11.57
N LEU A 76 14.54 6.62 -11.00
CA LEU A 76 15.97 6.85 -11.25
C LEU A 76 16.85 5.67 -10.83
N ASN A 77 16.45 4.95 -9.78
CA ASN A 77 17.17 3.79 -9.27
C ASN A 77 16.60 2.46 -9.77
N ASP A 78 15.64 2.48 -10.70
CA ASP A 78 15.02 1.28 -11.29
C ASP A 78 14.51 0.27 -10.25
N THR A 79 13.72 0.77 -9.29
CA THR A 79 13.24 -0.02 -8.13
C THR A 79 11.78 -0.43 -8.22
N ILE A 80 11.08 -0.08 -9.30
CA ILE A 80 9.67 -0.41 -9.51
C ILE A 80 9.59 -1.74 -10.25
N ILE A 81 8.94 -2.73 -9.65
CA ILE A 81 8.84 -4.08 -10.20
C ILE A 81 7.39 -4.56 -10.30
N TYR A 82 7.15 -5.46 -11.25
CA TYR A 82 5.96 -6.30 -11.28
C TYR A 82 6.31 -7.68 -10.70
N LEU A 83 5.49 -8.15 -9.78
CA LEU A 83 5.61 -9.45 -9.12
C LEU A 83 4.46 -10.35 -9.55
N GLU A 84 4.82 -11.43 -10.25
CA GLU A 84 3.94 -12.57 -10.48
C GLU A 84 4.14 -13.59 -9.37
N VAL A 85 3.07 -13.87 -8.63
CA VAL A 85 3.09 -14.83 -7.53
C VAL A 85 2.22 -16.02 -7.90
N HIS A 86 2.83 -17.20 -7.95
CA HIS A 86 2.18 -18.48 -8.20
C HIS A 86 2.31 -19.36 -6.95
N PRO A 87 1.33 -19.31 -6.03
CA PRO A 87 1.32 -20.19 -4.87
C PRO A 87 1.32 -21.66 -5.29
N ASP A 88 1.85 -22.52 -4.42
CA ASP A 88 1.75 -23.96 -4.65
C ASP A 88 0.28 -24.39 -4.71
N PRO A 89 -0.13 -25.29 -5.63
CA PRO A 89 -1.52 -25.72 -5.73
C PRO A 89 -2.14 -26.24 -4.43
N SER A 90 -1.32 -26.77 -3.50
CA SER A 90 -1.76 -27.23 -2.18
C SER A 90 -2.21 -26.12 -1.23
N GLU A 91 -1.83 -24.87 -1.47
CA GLU A 91 -2.21 -23.74 -0.61
C GLU A 91 -3.61 -23.22 -0.89
N HIS A 92 -4.22 -23.60 -2.02
CA HIS A 92 -5.54 -23.13 -2.45
C HIS A 92 -5.68 -21.59 -2.47
N LYS A 93 -4.59 -20.88 -2.85
CA LYS A 93 -4.54 -19.42 -2.98
C LYS A 93 -4.54 -19.00 -4.46
N PRO A 94 -5.12 -17.83 -4.80
CA PRO A 94 -5.09 -17.34 -6.17
C PRO A 94 -3.68 -16.91 -6.57
N SER A 95 -3.36 -17.00 -7.86
CA SER A 95 -2.17 -16.33 -8.39
C SER A 95 -2.38 -14.82 -8.35
N MET A 96 -1.30 -14.06 -8.16
CA MET A 96 -1.36 -12.61 -7.98
C MET A 96 -0.41 -11.91 -8.96
N PHE A 97 -0.81 -10.72 -9.41
CA PHE A 97 0.00 -9.82 -10.21
C PHE A 97 0.05 -8.46 -9.51
N LEU A 98 1.21 -8.10 -8.98
CA LEU A 98 1.37 -6.97 -8.07
C LEU A 98 2.41 -5.98 -8.61
N LEU A 99 2.13 -4.69 -8.50
CA LEU A 99 3.10 -3.62 -8.60
C LEU A 99 3.67 -3.35 -7.19
N ALA A 100 4.99 -3.26 -7.08
CA ALA A 100 5.68 -3.02 -5.81
C ALA A 100 7.03 -2.32 -6.03
N GLU A 101 7.60 -1.78 -4.96
CA GLU A 101 9.04 -1.48 -4.90
C GLU A 101 9.81 -2.77 -4.61
N ALA A 102 11.01 -2.91 -5.17
CA ALA A 102 11.88 -4.06 -4.89
C ALA A 102 12.13 -4.20 -3.38
N GLY A 103 11.75 -5.35 -2.81
CA GLY A 103 11.82 -5.64 -1.38
C GLY A 103 10.49 -5.48 -0.62
N GLN A 104 9.47 -4.87 -1.24
CA GLN A 104 8.11 -4.87 -0.69
C GLN A 104 7.38 -6.19 -0.94
N LEU A 105 6.49 -6.57 -0.03
CA LEU A 105 5.61 -7.74 -0.20
C LEU A 105 4.58 -7.57 -1.33
N GLY A 106 4.18 -6.33 -1.58
CA GLY A 106 3.12 -5.99 -2.54
C GLY A 106 2.53 -4.63 -2.20
N ARG A 107 1.91 -3.98 -3.19
CA ARG A 107 1.27 -2.68 -3.01
C ARG A 107 -0.08 -2.64 -3.71
N SER A 108 -0.11 -2.45 -5.02
CA SER A 108 -1.34 -2.44 -5.83
C SER A 108 -1.31 -3.61 -6.81
N GLY A 109 -2.46 -4.18 -7.14
CA GLY A 109 -2.49 -5.30 -8.08
C GLY A 109 -3.81 -6.03 -8.12
N MET A 110 -3.78 -7.23 -8.67
CA MET A 110 -4.95 -8.09 -8.82
C MET A 110 -4.61 -9.57 -8.65
N ASN A 111 -5.63 -10.41 -8.58
CA ASN A 111 -5.47 -11.86 -8.48
C ASN A 111 -6.39 -12.63 -9.44
N SER A 112 -6.14 -13.94 -9.57
CA SER A 112 -6.88 -14.83 -10.46
C SER A 112 -8.35 -15.07 -10.08
N PHE A 113 -8.79 -14.60 -8.91
CA PHE A 113 -10.20 -14.61 -8.52
C PHE A 113 -10.93 -13.33 -8.95
N GLY A 114 -10.26 -12.42 -9.66
CA GLY A 114 -10.85 -11.19 -10.16
C GLY A 114 -10.92 -10.07 -9.11
N MET A 115 -10.14 -10.18 -8.03
CA MET A 115 -10.03 -9.11 -7.04
C MET A 115 -8.88 -8.18 -7.41
N ALA A 116 -9.14 -6.87 -7.39
CA ALA A 116 -8.13 -5.84 -7.55
C ALA A 116 -8.09 -4.92 -6.33
N VAL A 117 -6.88 -4.48 -5.96
CA VAL A 117 -6.64 -3.54 -4.86
C VAL A 117 -5.71 -2.42 -5.32
N THR A 118 -6.08 -1.19 -5.00
CA THR A 118 -5.25 0.01 -5.17
C THR A 118 -5.26 0.82 -3.89
N ALA A 119 -4.16 1.52 -3.60
CA ALA A 119 -4.01 2.27 -2.36
C ALA A 119 -3.46 3.68 -2.60
N ASN A 120 -4.10 4.68 -1.99
CA ASN A 120 -3.63 6.05 -1.98
C ASN A 120 -3.18 6.44 -0.57
N SER A 121 -2.23 7.38 -0.53
CA SER A 121 -1.92 8.04 0.73
C SER A 121 -3.11 8.87 1.21
N LEU A 122 -3.38 8.83 2.52
CA LEU A 122 -4.37 9.68 3.18
C LEU A 122 -3.74 10.21 4.47
N MET A 123 -4.03 11.47 4.80
CA MET A 123 -3.69 12.06 6.09
C MET A 123 -4.98 12.46 6.80
N SER A 124 -5.05 12.20 8.09
CA SER A 124 -6.14 12.70 8.92
C SER A 124 -5.62 13.23 10.26
N THR A 125 -6.45 14.01 10.94
CA THR A 125 -6.17 14.46 12.31
C THR A 125 -6.21 13.34 13.34
N ASP A 126 -6.66 12.14 12.95
CA ASP A 126 -6.66 10.95 13.80
C ASP A 126 -5.31 10.22 13.74
N ASP A 127 -4.41 10.57 12.81
CA ASP A 127 -3.09 9.95 12.66
C ASP A 127 -2.20 10.24 13.87
N TYR A 128 -1.47 9.22 14.33
CA TYR A 128 -0.53 9.36 15.42
C TYR A 128 0.68 8.43 15.26
N VAL A 129 1.74 8.74 15.99
CA VAL A 129 2.98 7.96 15.99
C VAL A 129 3.17 7.33 17.37
N PRO A 130 3.29 6.00 17.49
CA PRO A 130 3.63 5.39 18.76
C PRO A 130 5.04 5.83 19.20
N ILE A 131 5.17 6.27 20.46
CA ILE A 131 6.30 7.05 21.01
C ILE A 131 7.67 6.32 21.03
N SER A 132 7.76 5.10 20.52
CA SER A 132 9.04 4.39 20.36
C SER A 132 9.29 4.17 18.87
N HIS A 133 10.12 4.97 18.19
CA HIS A 133 10.42 4.79 16.76
C HIS A 133 11.94 4.75 16.46
N THR A 134 12.78 4.96 17.46
CA THR A 134 14.25 5.02 17.33
C THR A 134 14.98 3.79 17.85
N THR A 135 14.26 2.77 18.34
CA THR A 135 14.85 1.54 18.91
C THR A 135 14.17 0.30 18.34
N ARG A 136 14.77 -0.88 18.52
CA ARG A 136 14.17 -2.19 18.17
C ARG A 136 12.72 -2.34 18.69
N THR A 137 12.41 -1.72 19.83
CA THR A 137 11.07 -1.67 20.43
C THR A 137 10.07 -0.95 19.54
N GLY A 138 10.50 0.02 18.74
CA GLY A 138 9.66 0.73 17.79
C GLY A 138 9.31 -0.05 16.54
N LEU A 139 10.24 -0.85 16.02
CA LEU A 139 9.92 -1.81 14.95
C LEU A 139 8.94 -2.88 15.44
N VAL A 140 9.12 -3.36 16.68
CA VAL A 140 8.17 -4.26 17.34
C VAL A 140 6.80 -3.57 17.53
N ALA A 141 6.78 -2.27 17.85
CA ALA A 141 5.54 -1.52 17.94
C ALA A 141 4.84 -1.40 16.59
N ILE A 142 5.53 -1.04 15.51
CA ILE A 142 4.94 -0.98 14.16
C ILE A 142 4.35 -2.33 13.74
N ASP A 143 5.03 -3.43 14.06
CA ASP A 143 4.59 -4.79 13.77
C ASP A 143 3.34 -5.22 14.59
N ASN A 144 3.20 -4.73 15.82
CA ASN A 144 2.17 -5.21 16.77
C ASN A 144 1.05 -4.22 17.06
N PHE A 145 1.15 -2.97 16.63
CA PHE A 145 0.12 -1.96 16.91
C PHE A 145 -1.03 -2.02 15.91
N PRO A 146 -2.28 -1.77 16.37
CA PRO A 146 -3.35 -1.44 15.44
C PRO A 146 -2.91 -0.23 14.59
N ARG A 147 -3.46 -0.16 13.37
CA ARG A 147 -3.18 0.91 12.40
C ARG A 147 -3.13 2.28 13.09
N HIS A 148 -2.05 3.02 12.86
CA HIS A 148 -1.79 4.33 13.49
C HIS A 148 -1.68 5.47 12.47
N VAL A 149 -1.69 5.13 11.17
CA VAL A 149 -1.73 6.09 10.07
C VAL A 149 -2.89 5.82 9.12
N SER A 150 -3.44 6.89 8.57
CA SER A 150 -4.54 6.85 7.63
C SER A 150 -4.08 6.39 6.26
N ASN A 151 -4.97 5.70 5.56
CA ASN A 151 -4.79 5.38 4.15
C ASN A 151 -6.15 5.31 3.46
N ASN A 152 -6.10 5.30 2.14
CA ASN A 152 -7.28 5.07 1.33
C ASN A 152 -7.08 3.81 0.47
N LEU A 153 -8.03 2.89 0.50
CA LEU A 153 -8.00 1.64 -0.27
C LEU A 153 -9.19 1.59 -1.24
N THR A 154 -8.96 1.19 -2.49
CA THR A 154 -10.03 0.63 -3.33
C THR A 154 -9.91 -0.86 -3.41
N VAL A 155 -11.07 -1.51 -3.36
CA VAL A 155 -11.22 -2.93 -3.70
C VAL A 155 -12.24 -3.02 -4.82
N ALA A 156 -11.96 -3.84 -5.82
CA ALA A 156 -12.89 -4.14 -6.89
C ALA A 156 -12.95 -5.66 -7.13
N SER A 157 -14.13 -6.17 -7.48
CA SER A 157 -14.38 -7.58 -7.78
C SER A 157 -15.01 -7.70 -9.16
N ALA A 158 -14.40 -8.50 -10.03
CA ALA A 158 -14.93 -8.84 -11.35
C ALA A 158 -15.96 -9.98 -11.32
N ASP A 159 -16.41 -10.41 -10.13
CA ASP A 159 -17.45 -11.44 -9.98
C ASP A 159 -18.78 -11.07 -10.68
N THR A 160 -19.76 -11.97 -10.64
CA THR A 160 -21.04 -11.79 -11.35
C THR A 160 -21.76 -10.48 -11.06
N THR A 161 -21.52 -9.87 -9.89
CA THR A 161 -22.15 -8.60 -9.49
C THR A 161 -21.35 -7.36 -9.89
N GLY A 162 -20.05 -7.49 -10.14
CA GLY A 162 -19.23 -6.34 -10.58
C GLY A 162 -19.14 -5.25 -9.52
N PHE A 163 -18.45 -5.52 -8.41
CA PHE A 163 -18.48 -4.65 -7.23
C PHE A 163 -17.25 -3.74 -7.13
N GLY A 164 -17.45 -2.49 -6.70
CA GLY A 164 -16.38 -1.55 -6.34
C GLY A 164 -16.60 -0.93 -4.95
N MET A 165 -15.54 -0.80 -4.16
CA MET A 165 -15.59 -0.18 -2.83
C MET A 165 -14.36 0.70 -2.59
N CYS A 166 -14.62 1.91 -2.13
CA CYS A 166 -13.66 2.88 -1.62
C CYS A 166 -13.71 2.87 -0.09
N LEU A 167 -12.55 2.74 0.54
CA LEU A 167 -12.36 2.80 1.98
C LEU A 167 -11.44 3.97 2.32
N GLU A 168 -11.92 4.94 3.08
CA GLU A 168 -11.06 5.87 3.80
C GLU A 168 -10.90 5.36 5.22
N ILE A 169 -9.65 5.10 5.60
CA ILE A 169 -9.34 4.39 6.83
C ILE A 169 -8.47 5.30 7.67
N THR A 170 -8.91 5.57 8.90
CA THR A 170 -8.13 6.22 9.95
C THR A 170 -7.78 5.17 11.03
N PRO A 171 -6.95 5.51 12.03
CA PRO A 171 -6.64 4.57 13.12
C PRO A 171 -7.87 3.99 13.82
N ASP A 172 -8.90 4.82 14.01
CA ASP A 172 -10.08 4.44 14.80
C ASP A 172 -11.34 4.20 13.96
N ARG A 173 -11.32 4.56 12.66
CA ARG A 173 -12.54 4.58 11.83
C ARG A 173 -12.30 4.10 10.40
N VAL A 174 -13.36 3.55 9.80
CA VAL A 174 -13.41 3.18 8.39
C VAL A 174 -14.67 3.77 7.76
N TYR A 175 -14.48 4.72 6.84
CA TYR A 175 -15.53 5.26 6.00
C TYR A 175 -15.59 4.47 4.70
N LYS A 176 -16.79 4.11 4.26
CA LYS A 176 -17.00 3.23 3.10
C LYS A 176 -17.92 3.87 2.09
N LEU A 177 -17.53 3.83 0.83
CA LEU A 177 -18.38 4.15 -0.31
C LEU A 177 -18.37 2.95 -1.26
N CYS A 178 -19.54 2.42 -1.58
CA CYS A 178 -19.70 1.26 -2.44
C CYS A 178 -20.40 1.67 -3.74
N SER A 179 -20.14 0.95 -4.83
CA SER A 179 -20.98 1.01 -6.01
C SER A 179 -22.39 0.54 -5.68
N ASP A 180 -23.39 1.13 -6.34
CA ASP A 180 -24.75 0.61 -6.30
C ASP A 180 -24.76 -0.78 -6.96
N VAL A 181 -25.35 -1.77 -6.29
CA VAL A 181 -25.49 -3.17 -6.76
C VAL A 181 -26.94 -3.41 -7.17
#